data_AF-A0A1Y6GTB5-F1
#
_entry.id   AF-A0A1Y6GTB5-F1
#
_cell.length_a   1.000
_cell.length_b   1.000
_cell.length_c   1.000
_cell.angle_alpha   90.00
_cell.angle_beta   90.00
_cell.angle_gamma   90.00
#
_symmetry.space_group_name_H-M   'P 1'
#
loop_
_entity.id
_entity.type
_entity.pdbx_description
1 polymer ?
#
loop_
_entity_poly.entity_id
_entity_poly.type
_entity_poly.pdbx_seq_one_letter_code
_entity_poly.pdbx_strand_id
1 'polypeptide(L)'
;MYPYFVDTPGLTHGANYVGRRVTGPPLILDPRTVAAAVVRLLDRPRNTVVLGAATYAMRVGHALAPHALARAMNRLFQRYFAQSPRVARSSGNVFGPPIIAGGIDGGYRRRAAARPRSTSNKVMIGAAASTAATLAALALRRR
;
A
#
# COMPACT_ATOMS: atom_id res chain seq x y z
N MET A 1 7.28 10.33 -11.08
CA MET A 1 6.15 10.35 -10.12
C MET A 1 6.09 9.01 -9.40
N TYR A 2 5.84 8.99 -8.09
CA TYR A 2 5.83 7.78 -7.25
C TYR A 2 4.54 7.73 -6.42
N PRO A 3 3.45 7.15 -6.95
CA PRO A 3 2.24 6.96 -6.19
C PRO A 3 2.35 5.78 -5.23
N TYR A 4 1.59 5.84 -4.13
CA TYR A 4 1.25 4.66 -3.35
C TYR A 4 0.33 3.72 -4.16
N PHE A 5 -0.13 2.62 -3.56
CA PHE A 5 -1.18 1.79 -4.17
C PHE A 5 -2.39 2.66 -4.56
N VAL A 6 -2.92 2.40 -5.75
CA VAL A 6 -4.03 3.12 -6.36
C VAL A 6 -5.22 2.18 -6.46
N ASP A 7 -6.43 2.66 -6.18
CA ASP A 7 -7.65 1.87 -6.21
C ASP A 7 -8.12 1.62 -7.64
N THR A 8 -7.32 0.88 -8.42
CA THR A 8 -7.65 0.39 -9.76
C THR A 8 -7.80 -1.13 -9.76
N PRO A 9 -8.48 -1.75 -10.75
CA PRO A 9 -8.68 -3.21 -10.81
C PRO A 9 -7.41 -4.07 -10.96
N GLY A 10 -6.21 -3.48 -11.02
CA GLY A 10 -4.98 -4.22 -11.32
C GLY A 10 -4.68 -5.37 -10.34
N LEU A 11 -4.96 -5.18 -9.05
CA LEU A 11 -4.70 -6.20 -8.02
C LEU A 11 -5.59 -7.45 -8.18
N THR A 12 -6.75 -7.36 -8.86
CA THR A 12 -7.58 -8.53 -9.16
C THR A 12 -7.15 -9.30 -10.40
N HIS A 13 -6.31 -8.71 -11.26
CA HIS A 13 -5.86 -9.34 -12.49
C HIS A 13 -4.55 -10.13 -12.32
N GLY A 14 -3.73 -9.77 -11.34
CA GLY A 14 -2.44 -10.40 -11.12
C GLY A 14 -2.51 -11.88 -10.74
N ALA A 15 -1.48 -12.63 -11.12
CA ALA A 15 -1.31 -14.01 -10.67
C ALA A 15 -1.22 -14.11 -9.14
N ASN A 16 -1.77 -15.20 -8.59
CA ASN A 16 -1.71 -15.50 -7.17
C ASN A 16 -1.32 -16.97 -6.95
N TYR A 17 -0.03 -17.20 -6.71
CA TYR A 17 0.49 -18.52 -6.34
C TYR A 17 0.62 -18.73 -4.82
N VAL A 18 0.36 -17.69 -4.02
CA VAL A 18 0.43 -17.75 -2.55
C VAL A 18 -0.73 -18.58 -1.98
N GLY A 19 -1.86 -18.66 -2.69
CA GLY A 19 -3.06 -19.38 -2.23
C GLY A 19 -3.79 -18.66 -1.09
N ARG A 20 -3.51 -17.36 -0.92
CA ARG A 20 -4.11 -16.48 0.08
C ARG A 20 -4.71 -15.27 -0.62
N ARG A 21 -5.85 -14.78 -0.14
CA ARG A 21 -6.54 -13.63 -0.76
C ARG A 21 -5.67 -12.38 -0.67
N VAL A 22 -5.33 -11.79 -1.82
CA VAL A 22 -4.68 -10.48 -1.89
C VAL A 22 -5.75 -9.40 -1.85
N THR A 23 -5.57 -8.40 -0.99
CA THR A 23 -6.50 -7.29 -0.81
C THR A 23 -5.73 -5.97 -0.93
N GLY A 24 -6.45 -4.90 -1.29
CA GLY A 24 -5.86 -3.56 -1.33
C GLY A 24 -5.34 -3.16 0.06
N PRO A 25 -4.13 -2.58 0.15
CA PRO A 25 -3.57 -2.16 1.42
C PRO A 25 -4.31 -0.94 1.98
N PRO A 26 -4.14 -0.63 3.28
CA PRO A 26 -4.70 0.58 3.87
C PRO A 26 -4.13 1.83 3.20
N LEU A 27 -4.89 2.93 3.22
CA LEU A 27 -4.50 4.23 2.62
C LEU A 27 -4.31 4.21 1.10
N ILE A 28 -5.00 3.31 0.41
CA ILE A 28 -5.01 3.25 -1.06
C ILE A 28 -5.55 4.57 -1.67
N LEU A 29 -4.92 5.04 -2.73
CA LEU A 29 -5.20 6.32 -3.38
C LEU A 29 -6.40 6.25 -4.33
N ASP A 30 -7.09 7.38 -4.51
CA ASP A 30 -8.01 7.56 -5.63
C ASP A 30 -7.23 7.55 -6.96
N PRO A 31 -7.66 6.77 -7.97
CA PRO A 31 -7.16 6.91 -9.34
C PRO A 31 -7.21 8.36 -9.85
N ARG A 32 -8.23 9.14 -9.46
CA ARG A 32 -8.36 10.56 -9.90
C ARG A 32 -7.31 11.47 -9.27
N THR A 33 -6.85 11.18 -8.04
CA THR A 33 -5.74 11.92 -7.42
C THR A 33 -4.46 11.75 -8.23
N VAL A 34 -4.22 10.54 -8.73
CA VAL A 34 -3.08 10.23 -9.61
C VAL A 34 -3.23 10.94 -10.96
N ALA A 35 -4.40 10.84 -11.59
CA ALA A 35 -4.67 11.52 -12.86
C ALA A 35 -4.46 13.04 -12.76
N ALA A 36 -5.01 13.69 -11.73
CA ALA A 36 -4.83 15.13 -11.51
C ALA A 36 -3.36 15.51 -11.28
N ALA A 37 -2.58 14.66 -10.60
CA ALA A 37 -1.16 14.88 -10.41
C ALA A 37 -0.36 14.76 -11.72
N VAL A 38 -0.75 13.84 -12.61
CA VAL A 38 -0.16 13.72 -13.96
C VAL A 38 -0.46 14.96 -14.78
N VAL A 39 -1.72 15.41 -14.85
CA VAL A 39 -2.10 16.64 -15.58
C VAL A 39 -1.28 17.84 -15.08
N ARG A 40 -1.21 18.03 -13.76
CA ARG A 40 -0.42 19.12 -13.16
C ARG A 40 1.08 19.04 -13.50
N LEU A 41 1.61 17.84 -13.69
CA LEU A 41 3.01 17.65 -14.09
C LEU A 41 3.26 18.02 -15.56
N LEU A 42 2.25 17.90 -16.42
CA LEU A 42 2.33 18.39 -17.80
C LEU A 42 2.42 19.92 -17.82
N ASP A 43 1.58 20.59 -17.01
CA ASP A 43 1.56 22.06 -16.94
C ASP A 43 2.78 22.63 -16.19
N ARG A 44 3.23 21.94 -15.13
CA ARG A 44 4.34 22.35 -14.27
C ARG A 44 5.27 21.17 -13.99
N PRO A 45 6.21 20.89 -14.91
CA PRO A 45 7.15 19.78 -14.77
C PRO A 45 7.91 19.84 -13.45
N ARG A 46 8.03 18.68 -12.79
CA ARG A 46 8.86 18.49 -11.60
C ARG A 46 9.61 17.18 -11.71
N ASN A 47 10.87 17.18 -11.28
CA ASN A 47 11.73 15.98 -11.30
C ASN A 47 11.15 14.83 -10.46
N THR A 48 10.42 15.13 -9.37
CA THR A 48 9.85 14.10 -8.49
C THR A 48 8.58 14.58 -7.81
N VAL A 49 7.57 13.72 -7.80
CA VAL A 49 6.32 13.90 -7.03
C VAL A 49 6.03 12.58 -6.33
N VAL A 50 5.85 12.63 -5.01
CA VAL A 50 5.44 11.50 -4.18
C VAL A 50 3.96 11.67 -3.86
N LEU A 51 3.14 10.65 -4.10
CA LEU A 51 1.71 10.68 -3.77
C LEU A 51 1.39 9.61 -2.74
N GLY A 52 0.69 10.01 -1.68
CA GLY A 52 0.31 9.16 -0.56
C GLY A 52 1.29 9.24 0.61
N ALA A 53 0.74 9.48 1.81
CA ALA A 53 1.52 9.58 3.05
C ALA A 53 2.32 8.30 3.34
N ALA A 54 1.77 7.14 2.99
CA ALA A 54 2.45 5.86 3.15
C ALA A 54 3.75 5.78 2.33
N THR A 55 3.75 6.24 1.08
CA THR A 55 4.97 6.27 0.24
C THR A 55 6.03 7.18 0.84
N TYR A 56 5.64 8.35 1.34
CA TYR A 56 6.57 9.27 2.01
C TYR A 56 7.17 8.65 3.28
N ALA A 57 6.34 8.06 4.14
CA ALA A 57 6.78 7.41 5.37
C ALA A 57 7.72 6.23 5.09
N MET A 58 7.42 5.39 4.08
CA MET A 58 8.30 4.30 3.68
C MET A 58 9.64 4.82 3.16
N ARG A 59 9.65 5.91 2.38
CA ARG A 59 10.88 6.52 1.87
C ARG A 59 11.77 7.04 3.00
N VAL A 60 11.19 7.77 3.96
CA VAL A 60 11.92 8.27 5.14
C VAL A 60 12.41 7.10 6.01
N GLY A 61 11.53 6.13 6.29
CA GLY A 61 11.89 4.96 7.09
C GLY A 61 13.00 4.12 6.45
N HIS A 62 13.00 3.98 5.13
CA HIS A 62 14.05 3.28 4.39
C HIS A 62 15.37 4.05 4.45
N ALA A 63 15.35 5.38 4.32
CA ALA A 63 16.54 6.22 4.40
C ALA A 63 17.17 6.19 5.81
N LEU A 64 16.36 6.09 6.87
CA LEU A 64 16.84 6.09 8.25
C LEU A 64 17.29 4.69 8.72
N ALA A 65 16.54 3.64 8.39
CA ALA A 65 16.76 2.30 8.93
C ALA A 65 16.31 1.19 7.96
N PRO A 66 17.04 0.96 6.85
CA PRO A 66 16.59 0.07 5.77
C PRO A 66 16.39 -1.38 6.22
N HIS A 67 17.30 -1.93 7.03
CA HIS A 67 17.20 -3.31 7.53
C HIS A 67 16.07 -3.49 8.55
N ALA A 68 15.85 -2.50 9.43
CA ALA A 68 14.78 -2.55 10.41
C ALA A 68 13.41 -2.50 9.71
N LEU A 69 13.26 -1.61 8.72
CA LEU A 69 12.06 -1.51 7.91
C LEU A 69 11.79 -2.83 7.16
N ALA A 70 12.81 -3.42 6.53
CA ALA A 70 12.66 -4.69 5.82
C ALA A 70 12.17 -5.83 6.74
N ARG A 71 12.77 -5.95 7.95
CA ARG A 71 12.32 -6.94 8.95
C ARG A 71 10.89 -6.70 9.42
N ALA A 72 10.53 -5.43 9.65
CA ALA A 72 9.17 -5.07 10.04
C ALA A 72 8.16 -5.43 8.95
N MET A 73 8.47 -5.13 7.68
CA MET A 73 7.61 -5.47 6.54
C MET A 73 7.47 -6.99 6.35
N ASN A 74 8.56 -7.76 6.51
CA ASN A 74 8.49 -9.22 6.43
C ASN A 74 7.51 -9.79 7.48
N ARG A 75 7.63 -9.34 8.74
CA ARG A 75 6.70 -9.75 9.82
C ARG A 75 5.26 -9.32 9.53
N LEU A 76 5.06 -8.12 8.98
CA LEU A 76 3.75 -7.63 8.59
C LEU A 76 3.12 -8.53 7.51
N PHE A 77 3.86 -8.86 6.44
CA PHE A 77 3.35 -9.70 5.36
C PHE A 77 3.09 -11.14 5.81
N GLN A 78 3.93 -11.73 6.65
CA GLN A 78 3.68 -13.05 7.22
C GLN A 78 2.36 -13.09 8.00
N ARG A 79 2.13 -12.09 8.86
CA ARG A 79 0.86 -11.96 9.61
C ARG A 79 -0.32 -11.74 8.68
N TYR A 80 -0.17 -10.86 7.70
CA TYR A 80 -1.21 -10.58 6.69
C TYR A 80 -1.65 -11.86 5.96
N PHE A 81 -0.70 -12.64 5.44
CA PHE A 81 -1.02 -13.87 4.70
C PHE A 81 -1.54 -14.98 5.62
N ALA A 82 -1.06 -15.07 6.86
CA ALA A 82 -1.57 -16.03 7.84
C ALA A 82 -3.06 -15.80 8.15
N GLN A 83 -3.48 -14.54 8.25
CA GLN A 83 -4.87 -14.13 8.55
C GLN A 83 -5.76 -14.05 7.30
N SER A 84 -5.18 -14.06 6.10
CA SER A 84 -5.93 -13.94 4.85
C SER A 84 -6.68 -15.24 4.52
N PRO A 85 -7.94 -15.16 4.04
CA PRO A 85 -8.67 -16.33 3.58
C PRO A 85 -7.89 -17.11 2.52
N ARG A 86 -8.00 -18.44 2.55
CA ARG A 86 -7.47 -19.30 1.48
C ARG A 86 -8.28 -19.08 0.20
N VAL A 87 -7.59 -19.09 -0.93
CA VAL A 87 -8.19 -19.00 -2.28
C VAL A 87 -7.41 -19.93 -3.21
N ALA A 88 -8.04 -20.37 -4.29
CA ALA A 88 -7.35 -21.15 -5.32
C ALA A 88 -6.16 -20.37 -5.88
N ARG A 89 -5.06 -21.08 -6.16
CA ARG A 89 -3.95 -20.49 -6.91
C ARG A 89 -4.43 -20.19 -8.33
N SER A 90 -3.96 -19.10 -8.90
CA SER A 90 -4.35 -18.66 -10.24
C SER A 90 -3.16 -18.02 -10.95
N SER A 91 -3.07 -18.24 -12.27
CA SER A 91 -2.16 -17.49 -13.15
C SER A 91 -2.62 -16.06 -13.41
N GLY A 92 -3.81 -15.66 -12.94
CA GLY A 92 -4.38 -14.34 -13.23
C GLY A 92 -4.46 -14.10 -14.73
N ASN A 93 -3.98 -12.94 -15.17
CA ASN A 93 -3.91 -12.54 -16.57
C ASN A 93 -2.52 -12.76 -17.21
N VAL A 94 -1.67 -13.64 -16.66
CA VAL A 94 -0.32 -13.88 -17.20
C VAL A 94 -0.34 -14.57 -18.56
N PHE A 95 -1.27 -15.51 -18.77
CA PHE A 95 -1.37 -16.32 -19.99
C PHE A 95 -2.61 -16.01 -20.83
N GLY A 96 -3.33 -14.95 -20.52
CA GLY A 96 -4.57 -14.60 -21.20
C GLY A 96 -5.15 -13.28 -20.70
N PRO A 97 -6.17 -12.74 -21.40
CA PRO A 97 -6.82 -11.52 -20.98
C PRO A 97 -7.45 -11.69 -19.59
N PRO A 98 -7.59 -10.59 -18.81
CA PRO A 98 -8.23 -10.66 -17.51
C PRO A 98 -9.69 -11.08 -17.65
N ILE A 99 -10.13 -12.00 -16.78
CA ILE A 99 -11.53 -12.46 -16.71
C ILE A 99 -12.46 -11.32 -16.30
N ILE A 100 -11.97 -10.40 -15.48
CA ILE A 100 -12.69 -9.21 -15.05
C ILE A 100 -12.30 -8.07 -15.99
N ALA A 101 -13.31 -7.36 -16.50
CA ALA A 101 -13.09 -6.21 -17.35
C ALA A 101 -12.28 -5.13 -16.64
N GLY A 102 -11.50 -4.37 -17.42
CA GLY A 102 -10.83 -3.18 -16.93
C GLY A 102 -11.82 -2.13 -16.41
N GLY A 103 -11.29 -1.15 -15.69
CA GLY A 103 -12.09 -0.06 -15.12
C GLY A 103 -11.20 0.94 -14.40
N ILE A 104 -11.81 2.05 -13.98
CA ILE A 104 -11.09 3.07 -13.21
C ILE A 104 -10.92 2.61 -11.76
N ASP A 105 -12.00 2.12 -11.13
CA ASP A 105 -12.04 1.78 -9.70
C ASP A 105 -11.84 0.28 -9.46
N GLY A 106 -10.95 -0.07 -8.53
CA GLY A 106 -10.75 -1.44 -8.02
C GLY A 106 -11.69 -1.83 -6.88
N GLY A 107 -12.42 -0.86 -6.30
CA GLY A 107 -13.36 -1.07 -5.21
C GLY A 107 -12.72 -1.32 -3.83
N TYR A 108 -11.41 -1.17 -3.69
CA TYR A 108 -10.69 -1.41 -2.43
C TYR A 108 -11.00 -0.35 -1.37
N ARG A 109 -11.23 0.92 -1.77
CA ARG A 109 -11.63 1.97 -0.83
C ARG A 109 -13.01 1.75 -0.25
N ARG A 110 -13.97 1.31 -1.07
CA ARG A 110 -15.35 1.03 -0.62
C ARG A 110 -15.36 -0.14 0.38
N ARG A 111 -14.56 -1.18 0.14
CA ARG A 111 -14.35 -2.30 1.10
C ARG A 111 -13.71 -1.85 2.42
N ALA A 112 -12.77 -0.90 2.37
CA ALA A 112 -12.16 -0.35 3.57
C ALA A 112 -13.15 0.47 4.42
N ALA A 113 -14.09 1.19 3.79
CA ALA A 113 -15.14 1.94 4.46
C ALA A 113 -16.26 1.05 5.04
N ALA A 114 -16.54 -0.10 4.40
CA ALA A 114 -17.55 -1.06 4.84
C ALA A 114 -17.11 -1.95 6.03
N ARG A 115 -15.81 -1.98 6.36
CA ARG A 115 -15.35 -2.61 7.61
C ARG A 115 -15.67 -1.66 8.78
N PRO A 116 -16.37 -2.12 9.83
CA PRO A 116 -16.64 -1.28 10.98
C PRO A 116 -15.31 -0.72 11.50
N ARG A 117 -15.23 0.61 11.63
CA ARG A 117 -14.07 1.30 12.20
C ARG A 117 -14.00 0.94 13.68
N SER A 118 -13.49 -0.25 14.00
CA SER A 118 -13.13 -0.60 15.36
C SER A 118 -12.19 0.48 15.87
N THR A 119 -12.52 1.06 17.02
CA THR A 119 -11.72 2.06 17.76
C THR A 119 -10.27 1.61 17.94
N SER A 120 -10.00 0.30 17.87
CA SER A 120 -8.67 -0.32 17.83
C SER A 120 -7.76 0.18 16.69
N ASN A 121 -8.31 0.59 15.53
CA ASN A 121 -7.50 1.12 14.42
C ASN A 121 -6.88 2.50 14.73
N LYS A 122 -7.53 3.33 15.56
CA LYS A 122 -6.97 4.64 15.97
C LYS A 122 -5.77 4.45 16.90
N VAL A 123 -5.88 3.50 17.84
CA VAL A 123 -4.78 3.11 18.74
C VAL A 123 -3.61 2.52 17.96
N MET A 124 -3.89 1.70 16.94
CA MET A 124 -2.84 1.06 16.14
C MET A 124 -2.11 2.05 15.21
N ILE A 125 -2.82 3.04 14.65
CA ILE A 125 -2.20 4.14 13.88
C ILE A 125 -1.38 5.05 14.82
N GLY A 126 -1.88 5.35 16.01
CA GLY A 126 -1.13 6.11 17.03
C GLY A 126 0.13 5.39 17.49
N ALA A 127 0.04 4.07 17.73
CA ALA A 127 1.17 3.24 18.13
C ALA A 127 2.21 3.09 17.02
N ALA A 128 1.79 3.01 15.75
CA ALA A 128 2.70 2.98 14.60
C ALA A 128 3.43 4.31 14.40
N ALA A 129 2.76 5.44 14.65
CA ALA A 129 3.38 6.76 14.61
C ALA A 129 4.40 6.95 15.75
N SER A 130 4.09 6.50 16.97
CA SER A 130 5.00 6.61 18.12
C SER A 130 6.20 5.68 18.01
N THR A 131 6.04 4.47 17.46
CA THR A 131 7.19 3.57 17.17
C THR A 131 8.07 4.09 16.04
N ALA A 132 7.49 4.68 14.99
CA ALA A 132 8.27 5.34 13.94
C ALA A 132 9.08 6.52 14.52
N ALA A 133 8.49 7.32 15.41
CA ALA A 133 9.15 8.44 16.07
C ALA A 133 10.27 7.98 17.03
N THR A 134 10.05 6.94 17.83
CA THR A 134 11.10 6.39 18.72
C THR A 134 12.24 5.74 17.96
N LEU A 135 11.95 5.02 16.88
CA LEU A 135 12.99 4.45 16.01
C LEU A 135 13.80 5.53 15.30
N ALA A 136 13.15 6.62 14.84
CA ALA A 136 13.85 7.77 14.28
C ALA A 136 14.73 8.48 15.31
N ALA A 137 14.24 8.69 16.54
CA ALA A 137 14.99 9.30 17.63
C ALA A 137 16.19 8.45 18.07
N LEU A 138 16.04 7.13 18.13
CA LEU A 138 17.13 6.20 18.46
C LEU A 138 18.19 6.13 17.34
N ALA A 139 17.79 6.24 16.07
CA ALA A 139 18.71 6.30 14.95
C ALA A 139 19.51 7.62 14.93
N LEU A 140 18.89 8.73 15.32
CA LEU A 140 19.54 10.04 15.45
C LEU A 140 20.52 10.10 16.63
N ARG A 141 20.27 9.34 17.71
CA ARG A 141 21.18 9.21 18.87
C ARG A 141 22.40 8.33 18.65
N ARG A 142 22.42 7.55 17.57
CA ARG A 142 23.53 6.65 17.20
C ARG A 142 24.49 7.26 16.16
N ARG A 143 24.32 8.54 15.85
CA ARG A 143 25.27 9.38 15.13
C ARG A 143 25.93 10.34 16.11
#